data_AF-A0A940ZT41-F1
#
_entry.id   AF-A0A940ZT41-F1
#
_cell.length_a   1.000
_cell.length_b   1.000
_cell.length_c   1.000
_cell.angle_alpha   90.00
_cell.angle_beta   90.00
_cell.angle_gamma   90.00
#
_symmetry.space_group_name_H-M   'P 1'
#
loop_
_entity.id
_entity.type
_entity.pdbx_description
1 polymer ?
#
loop_
_entity_poly.entity_id
_entity_poly.type
_entity_poly.pdbx_seq_one_letter_code
_entity_poly.pdbx_strand_id
1 'polypeptide(L)' 'ERMACGIGACLGCVCKSKEVDHHSNVKNKRICKDGPVFYAEEVEL' A
#
# COMPACT_ATOMS: atom_id res chain seq x y z
N GLU A 1 1.17 5.98 8.56
CA GLU A 1 1.97 6.27 7.35
C GLU A 1 1.84 7.72 6.93
N ARG A 2 2.84 8.27 6.23
CA ARG A 2 2.80 9.65 5.70
C ARG A 2 2.31 9.63 4.26
N MET A 3 1.45 10.58 3.89
CA MET A 3 0.90 10.69 2.54
C MET A 3 1.41 11.97 1.85
N ALA A 4 1.54 11.94 0.52
CA ALA A 4 1.83 13.13 -0.29
C ALA A 4 0.72 13.37 -1.33
N CYS A 5 0.66 12.58 -2.41
CA CYS A 5 -0.33 12.83 -3.47
C CYS A 5 -1.77 12.39 -3.14
N GLY A 6 -1.97 11.47 -2.19
CA GLY A 6 -3.30 10.96 -1.81
C GLY A 6 -4.06 10.14 -2.88
N ILE A 7 -3.49 9.92 -4.06
CA ILE A 7 -4.16 9.22 -5.19
C ILE A 7 -3.40 7.96 -5.66
N GLY A 8 -2.29 7.62 -5.00
CA GLY A 8 -1.50 6.42 -5.31
C GLY A 8 -0.43 6.60 -6.38
N ALA A 9 -0.19 7.83 -6.86
CA ALA A 9 0.80 8.12 -7.90
C ALA A 9 2.24 8.25 -7.36
N CYS A 10 2.42 8.88 -6.20
CA CYS A 10 3.76 9.20 -5.67
C CYS A 10 4.41 8.07 -4.87
N LEU A 11 3.67 6.98 -4.58
CA LEU A 11 4.13 5.84 -3.76
C LEU A 11 4.65 6.21 -2.35
N GLY A 12 4.28 7.38 -1.82
CA GLY A 12 4.79 7.87 -0.54
C GLY A 12 4.15 7.23 0.70
N CYS A 13 2.96 6.64 0.53
CA CYS A 13 2.20 5.95 1.59
C CYS A 13 2.10 4.46 1.30
N VAL A 14 3.27 3.80 1.17
CA VAL A 14 3.34 2.36 0.94
C VAL A 14 3.59 1.61 2.24
N CYS A 15 2.81 0.55 2.46
CA CYS A 15 3.02 -0.44 3.51
C CYS A 15 3.45 -1.77 2.90
N LYS A 16 4.20 -2.58 3.65
CA LYS A 16 4.57 -3.93 3.22
C LYS A 16 3.35 -4.85 3.26
N SER A 17 3.16 -5.62 2.20
CA SER A 17 2.06 -6.59 2.07
C SER A 17 2.58 -7.99 1.82
N LYS A 18 1.78 -9.01 2.16
CA LYS A 18 2.14 -10.40 1.86
C LYS A 18 1.94 -10.76 0.38
N GLU A 19 0.99 -10.07 -0.25
CA GLU A 19 0.65 -10.21 -1.67
C GLU A 19 1.53 -9.33 -2.56
N VAL A 20 1.74 -9.77 -3.79
CA VAL A 20 2.41 -8.97 -4.83
C VAL A 20 1.39 -8.06 -5.48
N ASP A 21 1.62 -6.75 -5.42
CA ASP A 21 0.79 -5.76 -6.09
C ASP A 21 0.96 -5.88 -7.61
N HIS A 22 -0.16 -5.93 -8.32
CA HIS A 22 -0.17 -6.10 -9.78
C HIS A 22 0.43 -4.91 -10.52
N HIS A 23 0.35 -3.70 -9.94
CA HIS A 23 0.85 -2.50 -10.60
C HIS A 23 2.37 -2.37 -10.51
N SER A 24 2.93 -2.62 -9.34
CA SER A 24 4.35 -2.44 -9.04
C SER A 24 5.17 -3.74 -9.07
N ASN A 25 4.50 -4.90 -9.11
CA ASN A 25 5.11 -6.23 -9.04
C ASN A 25 6.01 -6.44 -7.80
N VAL A 26 5.77 -5.66 -6.75
CA VAL A 26 6.44 -5.78 -5.46
C VAL A 26 5.42 -6.00 -4.35
N LYS A 27 5.90 -6.41 -3.18
CA LYS A 27 5.11 -6.70 -2.00
C LYS A 27 4.76 -5.45 -1.18
N ASN A 28 4.15 -4.47 -1.85
CA ASN A 28 3.74 -3.21 -1.22
C ASN A 28 2.30 -2.85 -1.62
N LYS A 29 1.49 -2.41 -0.66
CA LYS A 29 0.17 -1.79 -0.90
C LYS A 29 0.24 -0.29 -0.67
N ARG A 30 -0.54 0.49 -1.43
CA ARG A 30 -0.63 1.95 -1.30
C ARG A 30 -1.81 2.31 -0.41
N ILE A 31 -1.56 2.92 0.74
CA ILE A 31 -2.62 3.22 1.71
C ILE A 31 -3.69 4.16 1.16
N CYS A 32 -3.33 5.17 0.36
CA CYS A 32 -4.34 6.09 -0.17
C CYS A 32 -5.20 5.54 -1.33
N LYS A 33 -4.82 4.38 -1.90
CA LYS A 33 -5.49 3.81 -3.09
C LYS A 33 -6.08 2.42 -2.82
N ASP A 34 -5.31 1.59 -2.13
CA ASP A 34 -5.63 0.21 -1.78
C ASP A 34 -6.18 0.08 -0.35
N GLY A 35 -5.98 1.12 0.49
CA GLY A 35 -6.44 1.24 1.88
C GLY A 35 -7.21 2.54 2.12
N PRO A 36 -7.53 2.92 3.38
CA PRO A 36 -6.62 2.91 4.53
C PRO A 36 -6.84 1.77 5.54
N VAL A 37 -7.86 0.94 5.31
CA VAL A 37 -8.21 -0.19 6.16
C VAL A 37 -7.86 -1.47 5.43
N PHE A 38 -7.14 -2.35 6.10
CA PHE A 38 -6.69 -3.64 5.58
C PHE A 38 -7.04 -4.75 6.56
N TYR A 39 -7.19 -5.98 6.07
CA TYR A 39 -7.20 -7.14 6.95
C TYR A 39 -5.80 -7.36 7.53
N ALA A 40 -5.75 -7.82 8.77
CA ALA A 40 -4.49 -8.08 9.47
C ALA A 40 -3.61 -9.13 8.76
N GLU A 41 -4.22 -9.98 7.92
CA GLU A 41 -3.51 -11.01 7.18
C GLU A 41 -2.81 -10.46 5.92
N GLU A 42 -3.24 -9.31 5.39
CA GLU A 42 -2.74 -8.75 4.12
C GLU A 42 -1.46 -7.93 4.27
N VAL A 43 -1.25 -7.33 5.45
CA VAL A 43 -0.17 -6.37 5.72
C VAL A 43 0.81 -6.90 6.78
N GLU A 44 2.07 -6.50 6.66
CA GLU A 44 3.08 -6.74 7.70
C GLU A 44 3.06 -5.57 8.71
N LEU A 45 3.13 -5.90 10.01
CA LEU A 45 3.22 -4.95 11.12
C LEU A 45 4.65 -4.43 11.33
#